data_AF-A0AAJ6CSG3-F1
#
_entry.id   AF-A0AAJ6CSG3-F1
#
_cell.length_a   1.000
_cell.length_b   1.000
_cell.length_c   1.000
_cell.angle_alpha   90.00
_cell.angle_beta   90.00
_cell.angle_gamma   90.00
#
_symmetry.space_group_name_H-M   'P 1'
#
loop_
_entity.id
_entity.type
_entity.pdbx_description
1 polymer ?
#
loop_
_entity_poly.entity_id
_entity_poly.type
_entity_poly.pdbx_seq_one_letter_code
_entity_poly.pdbx_strand_id
1 'polypeptide(L)'
;MTTTLPSNVTSLPVNQASLQVSTGMSMFLADELLPLMAGCWPASASQLDANARGVAMAWGVQLRGFTAQQIREAVLELADDAGRQFAPRPAEVKATILQRNPVPKSAPVGRQVSLRACEMQAEARVYVRDREVTDEAVQAELQPLLAQLRREGVTITGRMA
;
A
#
# COMPACT_ATOMS: atom_id res chain seq x y z
N MET A 1 -27.10 40.34 -30.99
CA MET A 1 -26.59 40.52 -29.61
C MET A 1 -26.53 39.13 -29.01
N THR A 2 -25.33 38.59 -28.83
CA THR A 2 -25.10 37.17 -28.49
C THR A 2 -24.67 37.09 -27.04
N THR A 3 -25.45 36.41 -26.21
CA THR A 3 -25.20 36.22 -24.77
C THR A 3 -24.29 35.00 -24.59
N THR A 4 -23.04 35.21 -24.21
CA THR A 4 -22.10 34.15 -23.82
C THR A 4 -22.19 33.92 -22.32
N LEU A 5 -22.70 32.74 -21.92
CA LEU A 5 -22.65 32.26 -20.53
C LEU A 5 -21.21 31.84 -20.18
N PRO A 6 -20.67 32.25 -19.01
CA PRO A 6 -19.38 31.75 -18.55
C PRO A 6 -19.54 30.31 -18.02
N SER A 7 -18.71 29.40 -18.55
CA SER A 7 -18.62 28.02 -18.10
C SER A 7 -18.01 27.97 -16.69
N ASN A 8 -18.78 27.47 -15.72
CA ASN A 8 -18.32 27.23 -14.36
C ASN A 8 -17.43 25.96 -14.35
N VAL A 9 -16.13 26.13 -14.56
CA VAL A 9 -15.14 25.08 -14.34
C VAL A 9 -14.93 24.96 -12.84
N THR A 10 -15.67 24.05 -12.20
CA THR A 10 -15.32 23.59 -10.85
C THR A 10 -14.00 22.84 -10.97
N SER A 11 -12.89 23.53 -10.70
CA SER A 11 -11.63 22.86 -10.42
C SER A 11 -11.84 21.99 -9.19
N LEU A 12 -11.75 20.67 -9.35
CA LEU A 12 -11.63 19.75 -8.23
C LEU A 12 -10.49 20.27 -7.33
N PRO A 13 -10.71 20.45 -6.01
CA PRO A 13 -9.60 20.77 -5.13
C PRO A 13 -8.62 19.61 -5.24
N VAL A 14 -7.43 19.89 -5.78
CA VAL A 14 -6.31 18.96 -5.68
C VAL A 14 -6.14 18.75 -4.17
N ASN A 15 -6.43 17.54 -3.71
CA ASN A 15 -6.44 17.22 -2.30
C ASN A 15 -4.98 17.15 -1.83
N GLN A 16 -4.38 18.32 -1.57
CA GLN A 16 -3.02 18.46 -1.04
C GLN A 16 -2.88 17.90 0.38
N ALA A 17 -3.98 17.45 1.00
CA ALA A 17 -3.98 16.88 2.35
C ALA A 17 -3.27 15.51 2.47
N SER A 18 -2.75 14.95 1.37
CA SER A 18 -2.13 13.62 1.37
C SER A 18 -0.59 13.60 1.37
N LEU A 19 0.06 14.77 1.41
CA LEU A 19 1.53 14.90 1.42
C LEU A 19 2.11 15.37 2.77
N GLN A 20 1.28 15.48 3.82
CA GLN A 20 1.78 15.87 5.13
C GLN A 20 2.53 14.72 5.79
N VAL A 21 3.85 14.82 5.80
CA VAL A 21 4.72 14.07 6.71
C VAL A 21 4.33 14.48 8.14
N SER A 22 4.17 13.51 9.04
CA SER A 22 3.91 13.79 10.46
C SER A 22 5.01 14.69 11.01
N THR A 23 4.65 15.76 11.72
CA THR A 23 5.60 16.70 12.34
C THR A 23 6.67 15.98 13.16
N GLY A 24 6.30 14.91 13.87
CA GLY A 24 7.23 14.08 14.64
C GLY A 24 8.26 13.36 13.77
N MET A 25 7.86 12.88 12.59
CA MET A 25 8.77 12.22 11.65
C MET A 25 9.77 13.22 11.05
N SER A 26 9.31 14.41 10.68
CA SER A 26 10.19 15.45 10.14
C SER A 26 11.23 15.92 11.17
N MET A 27 10.85 16.03 12.45
CA MET A 27 11.80 16.33 13.54
C MET A 27 12.81 15.20 13.73
N PHE A 28 12.37 13.95 13.85
CA PHE A 28 13.27 12.80 13.93
C PHE A 28 14.27 12.76 12.76
N LEU A 29 13.80 12.96 11.53
CA LEU A 29 14.67 12.94 10.36
C LEU A 29 15.72 14.06 10.41
N ALA A 30 15.30 15.30 10.70
CA ALA A 30 16.18 16.46 10.70
C ALA A 30 17.15 16.48 11.89
N ASP A 31 16.66 16.17 13.08
CA ASP A 31 17.38 16.41 14.34
C ASP A 31 18.13 15.18 14.84
N GLU A 32 17.75 13.98 14.38
CA GLU A 32 18.37 12.72 14.84
C GLU A 32 18.98 11.91 13.69
N LEU A 33 18.23 11.64 12.62
CA LEU A 33 18.69 10.74 11.58
C LEU A 33 19.79 11.35 10.72
N LEU A 34 19.58 12.56 10.18
CA LEU A 34 20.57 13.20 9.30
C LEU A 34 21.91 13.45 10.01
N PRO A 35 21.95 13.95 11.27
CA PRO A 35 23.20 14.07 12.02
C PRO A 35 23.89 12.72 12.25
N LEU A 36 23.12 11.66 12.58
CA LEU A 36 23.67 10.31 12.72
C LEU A 36 24.30 9.83 11.40
N MET A 37 23.61 10.04 10.28
CA MET A 37 24.12 9.69 8.96
C MET A 37 25.37 10.50 8.57
N ALA A 38 25.43 11.79 8.91
CA ALA A 38 26.62 12.61 8.69
C ALA A 38 27.84 12.08 9.47
N GLY A 39 27.63 11.51 10.66
CA GLY A 39 28.66 10.83 11.44
C GLY A 39 29.12 9.51 10.82
N CYS A 40 28.20 8.69 10.32
CA CYS A 40 28.53 7.41 9.66
C CYS A 40 29.19 7.60 8.28
N TRP A 41 28.81 8.64 7.53
CA TRP A 41 29.33 8.92 6.18
C TRP A 41 29.80 10.37 6.04
N PRO A 42 31.02 10.69 6.50
CA PRO A 42 31.57 12.05 6.44
C PRO A 42 31.62 12.63 5.01
N ALA A 43 31.82 11.77 4.00
CA ALA A 43 31.82 12.19 2.60
C ALA A 43 30.46 12.73 2.11
N SER A 44 29.37 12.39 2.80
CA SER A 44 28.02 12.86 2.52
C SER A 44 27.53 13.96 3.46
N ALA A 45 28.28 14.27 4.53
CA ALA A 45 27.84 15.20 5.59
C ALA A 45 27.41 16.56 5.04
N SER A 46 28.18 17.14 4.10
CA SER A 46 27.85 18.43 3.49
C SER A 46 26.52 18.41 2.72
N GLN A 47 26.15 17.29 2.10
CA GLN A 47 24.90 17.14 1.37
C GLN A 47 23.71 16.98 2.32
N LEU A 48 23.92 16.32 3.46
CA LEU A 48 22.89 16.11 4.48
C LEU A 48 22.61 17.40 5.27
N ASP A 49 23.64 18.19 5.55
CA ASP A 49 23.52 19.43 6.33
C ASP A 49 23.09 20.65 5.51
N ALA A 50 23.42 20.73 4.22
CA ALA A 50 23.17 21.91 3.40
C ALA A 50 21.71 22.42 3.42
N ASN A 51 20.75 21.50 3.58
CA ASN A 51 19.35 21.83 3.84
C ASN A 51 18.69 20.70 4.64
N ALA A 52 19.13 20.47 5.87
CA ALA A 52 18.64 19.36 6.70
C ALA A 52 17.10 19.29 6.78
N ARG A 53 16.43 20.45 6.91
CA ARG A 53 14.95 20.51 6.97
C ARG A 53 14.30 20.12 5.65
N GLY A 54 14.81 20.58 4.51
CA GLY A 54 14.31 20.21 3.18
C GLY A 54 14.59 18.75 2.85
N VAL A 55 15.77 18.26 3.20
CA VAL A 55 16.15 16.85 3.06
C VAL A 55 15.23 15.97 3.91
N ALA A 56 15.02 16.31 5.18
CA ALA A 56 14.11 15.60 6.08
C ALA A 56 12.68 15.54 5.53
N MET A 57 12.15 16.63 4.98
CA MET A 57 10.83 16.63 4.35
C MET A 57 10.77 15.70 3.13
N ALA A 58 11.77 15.74 2.25
CA ALA A 58 11.83 14.87 1.07
C ALA A 58 11.95 13.39 1.45
N TRP A 59 12.73 13.10 2.49
CA TRP A 59 12.87 11.75 3.06
C TRP A 59 11.56 11.27 3.69
N GLY A 60 10.88 12.13 4.45
CA GLY A 60 9.62 11.81 5.10
C GLY A 60 8.51 11.40 4.12
N VAL A 61 8.47 12.01 2.93
CA VAL A 61 7.53 11.62 1.87
C VAL A 61 7.85 10.21 1.35
N GLN A 62 9.14 9.89 1.15
CA GLN A 62 9.57 8.60 0.60
C GLN A 62 9.44 7.45 1.60
N LEU A 63 9.67 7.73 2.89
CA LEU A 63 9.67 6.78 3.99
C LEU A 63 8.34 6.75 4.75
N ARG A 64 7.28 7.36 4.20
CA ARG A 64 5.94 7.35 4.79
C ARG A 64 5.47 5.92 5.09
N GLY A 65 4.86 5.74 6.26
CA GLY A 65 4.35 4.44 6.72
C GLY A 65 5.36 3.58 7.46
N PHE A 66 6.64 3.97 7.53
CA PHE A 66 7.63 3.33 8.39
C PHE A 66 7.80 4.10 9.70
N THR A 67 8.15 3.39 10.77
CA THR A 67 8.43 4.01 12.08
C THR A 67 9.85 4.58 12.11
N ALA A 68 10.08 5.56 12.99
CA ALA A 68 11.42 6.13 13.20
C ALA A 68 12.45 5.05 13.58
N GLN A 69 12.03 4.07 14.38
CA GLN A 69 12.85 2.92 14.76
C GLN A 69 13.25 2.08 13.55
N GLN A 70 12.29 1.67 12.70
CA GLN A 70 12.57 0.88 11.49
C GLN A 70 13.56 1.60 10.57
N ILE A 71 13.39 2.91 10.40
CA ILE A 71 14.27 3.74 9.58
C ILE A 71 15.68 3.79 10.18
N ARG A 72 15.82 4.04 11.48
CA ARG A 72 17.11 4.09 12.17
C ARG A 72 17.84 2.76 12.08
N GLU A 73 17.16 1.67 12.37
CA GLU A 73 17.74 0.33 12.35
C GLU A 73 18.24 -0.07 10.96
N ALA A 74 17.50 0.29 9.90
CA ALA A 74 17.93 0.06 8.52
C ALA A 74 19.13 0.92 8.13
N VAL A 75 19.18 2.18 8.59
CA VAL A 75 20.35 3.04 8.35
C VAL A 75 21.60 2.50 9.06
N LEU A 76 21.48 2.04 10.31
CA LEU A 76 22.60 1.46 11.05
C LEU A 76 23.11 0.17 10.40
N GLU A 77 22.21 -0.70 9.92
CA GLU A 77 22.60 -1.89 9.16
C GLU A 77 23.37 -1.56 7.88
N LEU A 78 22.98 -0.50 7.18
CA LEU A 78 23.70 -0.02 6.01
C LEU A 78 25.05 0.64 6.37
N ALA A 79 25.22 1.10 7.62
CA ALA A 79 26.48 1.64 8.12
C ALA A 79 27.48 0.53 8.50
N ASP A 80 27.01 -0.67 8.81
CA ASP A 80 27.88 -1.84 9.06
C ASP A 80 28.60 -2.31 7.77
N ASP A 81 28.14 -1.90 6.59
CA ASP A 81 28.85 -2.14 5.32
C ASP A 81 30.09 -1.23 5.20
N ALA A 82 31.24 -1.78 5.61
CA ALA A 82 32.54 -1.10 5.56
C ALA A 82 32.98 -0.68 4.14
N GLY A 83 32.38 -1.23 3.08
CA GLY A 83 32.67 -0.84 1.70
C GLY A 83 31.96 0.44 1.24
N ARG A 84 30.98 0.91 2.02
CA ARG A 84 30.13 2.05 1.63
C ARG A 84 30.77 3.38 2.01
N GLN A 85 31.10 4.17 0.98
CA GLN A 85 31.67 5.50 1.15
C GLN A 85 30.64 6.62 1.38
N PHE A 86 29.42 6.46 0.87
CA PHE A 86 28.39 7.51 0.87
C PHE A 86 27.13 7.08 1.60
N ALA A 87 26.42 8.06 2.14
CA ALA A 87 25.16 7.86 2.84
C ALA A 87 24.10 7.19 1.94
N PRO A 88 23.26 6.28 2.49
CA PRO A 88 22.16 5.68 1.76
C PRO A 88 21.17 6.72 1.24
N ARG A 89 20.56 6.42 0.10
CA ARG A 89 19.36 7.12 -0.36
C ARG A 89 18.12 6.57 0.35
N PRO A 90 17.01 7.36 0.47
CA PRO A 90 15.78 6.88 1.11
C PRO A 90 15.23 5.59 0.49
N ALA A 91 15.39 5.40 -0.83
CA ALA A 91 14.98 4.18 -1.52
C ALA A 91 15.72 2.93 -1.03
N GLU A 92 17.00 3.06 -0.68
CA GLU A 92 17.83 1.96 -0.17
C GLU A 92 17.45 1.62 1.28
N VAL A 93 17.21 2.64 2.11
CA VAL A 93 16.67 2.46 3.46
C VAL A 93 15.33 1.74 3.41
N LYS A 94 14.42 2.19 2.54
CA LYS A 94 13.13 1.53 2.30
C LYS A 94 13.29 0.07 1.88
N ALA A 95 14.20 -0.21 0.94
CA ALA A 95 14.45 -1.58 0.48
C ALA A 95 14.94 -2.47 1.63
N THR A 96 15.83 -1.95 2.47
CA THR A 96 16.39 -2.65 3.65
C THR A 96 15.29 -2.96 4.68
N ILE A 97 14.41 -2.00 4.99
CA ILE A 97 13.26 -2.23 5.88
C ILE A 97 12.34 -3.33 5.34
N LEU A 98 12.05 -3.31 4.03
CA LEU A 98 11.19 -4.30 3.37
C LEU A 98 11.85 -5.69 3.28
N GLN A 99 13.18 -5.76 3.23
CA GLN A 99 13.90 -7.04 3.28
C GLN A 99 13.84 -7.66 4.68
N ARG A 100 14.00 -6.84 5.74
CA ARG A 100 13.90 -7.28 7.14
C ARG A 100 12.51 -7.73 7.53
N ASN A 101 11.51 -7.02 7.04
CA ASN A 101 10.12 -7.36 7.26
C ASN A 101 9.53 -7.69 5.89
N PRO A 102 9.73 -8.92 5.38
CA PRO A 102 9.04 -9.34 4.18
C PRO A 102 7.56 -9.23 4.53
N VAL A 103 6.92 -8.15 4.06
CA VAL A 103 5.47 -8.10 3.93
C VAL A 103 5.17 -9.45 3.30
N PRO A 104 4.36 -10.32 3.94
CA PRO A 104 4.01 -11.57 3.32
C PRO A 104 3.51 -11.14 1.95
N LYS A 105 4.29 -11.46 0.89
CA LYS A 105 3.84 -11.28 -0.48
C LYS A 105 2.50 -11.94 -0.41
N SER A 106 1.41 -11.18 -0.49
CA SER A 106 0.11 -11.81 -0.55
C SER A 106 0.28 -12.77 -1.71
N ALA A 107 0.29 -14.08 -1.39
CA ALA A 107 0.43 -15.10 -2.40
C ALA A 107 -0.56 -14.69 -3.48
N PRO A 108 -0.19 -14.74 -4.79
CA PRO A 108 -1.07 -14.28 -5.85
C PRO A 108 -2.44 -14.80 -5.51
N VAL A 109 -3.36 -13.88 -5.18
CA VAL A 109 -4.62 -14.27 -4.56
C VAL A 109 -5.28 -15.11 -5.64
N GLY A 110 -5.17 -16.43 -5.51
CA GLY A 110 -5.86 -17.36 -6.37
C GLY A 110 -7.30 -16.88 -6.37
N ARG A 111 -7.91 -16.78 -7.55
CA ARG A 111 -9.23 -16.16 -7.74
C ARG A 111 -10.09 -16.38 -6.49
N GLN A 112 -10.44 -15.30 -5.80
CA GLN A 112 -11.27 -15.37 -4.60
C GLN A 112 -12.69 -14.96 -4.96
N VAL A 113 -13.66 -15.68 -4.41
CA VAL A 113 -15.07 -15.33 -4.56
C VAL A 113 -15.76 -15.52 -3.21
N SER A 114 -16.66 -14.62 -2.84
CA SER A 114 -17.41 -14.77 -1.59
C SER A 114 -18.53 -15.80 -1.77
N LEU A 115 -18.92 -16.48 -0.69
CA LEU A 115 -20.06 -17.39 -0.71
C LEU A 115 -21.35 -16.67 -1.15
N ARG A 116 -21.54 -15.41 -0.71
CA ARG A 116 -22.67 -14.57 -1.15
C ARG A 116 -22.69 -14.32 -2.66
N ALA A 117 -21.52 -14.15 -3.28
CA ALA A 117 -21.45 -14.03 -4.74
C ALA A 117 -21.81 -15.35 -5.45
N CYS A 118 -21.46 -16.50 -4.86
CA CYS A 118 -21.89 -17.80 -5.37
C CYS A 118 -23.41 -17.98 -5.26
N GLU A 119 -24.01 -17.61 -4.12
CA GLU A 119 -25.46 -17.66 -3.91
C GLU A 119 -26.19 -16.78 -4.93
N MET A 120 -25.75 -15.53 -5.10
CA MET A 120 -26.34 -14.64 -6.10
C MET A 120 -26.22 -15.19 -7.53
N GLN A 121 -25.11 -15.85 -7.84
CA GLN A 121 -24.92 -16.47 -9.15
C GLN A 121 -25.82 -17.69 -9.33
N ALA A 122 -26.03 -18.50 -8.28
CA ALA A 122 -26.95 -19.63 -8.31
C ALA A 122 -28.40 -19.15 -8.49
N GLU A 123 -28.81 -18.13 -7.73
CA GLU A 123 -30.12 -17.49 -7.86
C GLU A 123 -30.37 -16.94 -9.27
N ALA A 124 -29.39 -16.22 -9.83
CA ALA A 124 -29.49 -15.71 -11.20
C ALA A 124 -29.66 -16.83 -12.23
N ARG A 125 -29.00 -17.98 -12.04
CA ARG A 125 -29.13 -19.16 -12.93
C ARG A 125 -30.51 -19.80 -12.83
N VAL A 126 -31.01 -19.99 -11.61
CA VAL A 126 -32.36 -20.52 -11.37
C VAL A 126 -33.40 -19.59 -11.99
N TYR A 127 -33.31 -18.28 -11.74
CA TYR A 127 -34.22 -17.29 -12.30
C TYR A 127 -34.24 -17.30 -13.84
N VAL A 128 -33.08 -17.42 -14.49
CA VAL A 128 -33.01 -17.47 -15.96
C VAL A 128 -33.62 -18.77 -16.51
N ARG A 129 -33.46 -19.90 -15.81
CA ARG A 129 -33.96 -21.22 -16.24
C ARG A 129 -35.46 -21.37 -16.01
N ASP A 130 -35.90 -21.14 -14.78
CA ASP A 130 -37.22 -21.53 -14.29
C ASP A 130 -38.18 -20.34 -14.15
N ARG A 131 -37.65 -19.09 -14.20
CA ARG A 131 -38.39 -17.83 -13.93
C ARG A 131 -39.00 -17.72 -12.53
N GLU A 132 -38.77 -18.73 -11.70
CA GLU A 132 -39.19 -18.83 -10.30
C GLU A 132 -37.97 -19.24 -9.48
N VAL A 133 -37.71 -18.52 -8.39
CA VAL A 133 -36.59 -18.77 -7.49
C VAL A 133 -37.14 -19.35 -6.20
N THR A 134 -36.82 -20.61 -5.93
CA THR A 134 -37.06 -21.25 -4.64
C THR A 134 -35.75 -21.54 -3.93
N ASP A 135 -35.77 -21.53 -2.60
CA ASP A 135 -34.57 -21.80 -1.80
C ASP A 135 -33.99 -23.19 -2.11
N GLU A 136 -34.85 -24.19 -2.33
CA GLU A 136 -34.43 -25.53 -2.70
C GLU A 136 -33.71 -25.57 -4.06
N ALA A 137 -34.23 -24.83 -5.05
CA ALA A 137 -33.62 -24.76 -6.39
C ALA A 137 -32.27 -24.02 -6.36
N VAL A 138 -32.17 -22.95 -5.55
CA VAL A 138 -30.92 -22.21 -5.36
C VAL A 138 -29.87 -23.08 -4.68
N GLN A 139 -30.22 -23.84 -3.65
CA GLN A 139 -29.30 -24.77 -2.99
C GLN A 139 -28.84 -25.89 -3.92
N ALA A 140 -29.74 -26.42 -4.75
CA ALA A 140 -29.41 -27.43 -5.76
C ALA A 140 -28.42 -26.91 -6.82
N GLU A 141 -28.50 -25.63 -7.19
CA GLU A 141 -27.56 -24.98 -8.11
C GLU A 141 -26.26 -24.51 -7.44
N LEU A 142 -26.31 -24.16 -6.16
CA LEU A 142 -25.16 -23.66 -5.41
C LEU A 142 -24.10 -24.75 -5.20
N GLN A 143 -24.51 -25.99 -4.87
CA GLN A 143 -23.58 -27.10 -4.67
C GLN A 143 -22.66 -27.40 -5.88
N PRO A 144 -23.18 -27.60 -7.11
CA PRO A 144 -22.33 -27.84 -8.28
C PRO A 144 -21.48 -26.63 -8.62
N LEU A 145 -21.98 -25.41 -8.42
CA LEU A 145 -21.21 -24.18 -8.61
C LEU A 145 -19.99 -24.11 -7.68
N LEU A 146 -20.17 -24.39 -6.38
CA LEU A 146 -19.06 -24.41 -5.43
C LEU A 146 -18.05 -25.51 -5.76
N ALA A 147 -18.53 -26.70 -6.17
CA ALA A 147 -17.66 -27.80 -6.59
C ALA A 147 -16.87 -27.47 -7.86
N GLN A 148 -17.46 -26.75 -8.82
CA GLN A 148 -16.76 -26.25 -9.99
C GLN A 148 -15.67 -25.25 -9.62
N LEU A 149 -16.01 -24.23 -8.81
CA LEU A 149 -15.07 -23.18 -8.40
C LEU A 149 -13.88 -23.74 -7.61
N ARG A 150 -14.11 -24.73 -6.72
CA ARG A 150 -13.03 -25.42 -6.01
C ARG A 150 -12.11 -26.19 -6.96
N ARG A 151 -12.65 -26.85 -8.00
CA ARG A 151 -11.85 -27.54 -9.03
C ARG A 151 -11.01 -26.56 -9.86
N GLU A 152 -11.54 -25.37 -10.10
CA GLU A 152 -10.83 -24.28 -10.80
C GLU A 152 -9.79 -23.56 -9.91
N GLY A 153 -9.61 -24.01 -8.65
CA GLY A 153 -8.66 -23.43 -7.71
C GLY A 153 -9.10 -22.08 -7.12
N VAL A 154 -10.40 -21.76 -7.21
CA VAL A 154 -10.97 -20.54 -6.64
C VAL A 154 -11.13 -20.71 -5.13
N THR A 155 -10.61 -19.77 -4.36
CA THR A 155 -10.79 -19.76 -2.90
C THR A 155 -12.13 -19.11 -2.56
N ILE A 156 -13.03 -19.87 -1.93
CA ILE A 156 -14.33 -19.35 -1.49
C ILE A 156 -14.21 -18.80 -0.08
N THR A 157 -14.63 -17.54 0.13
CA THR A 157 -14.59 -16.87 1.43
C THR A 157 -15.99 -16.70 2.03
N GLY A 158 -16.15 -16.99 3.32
CA GLY A 158 -17.44 -16.92 4.04
C GLY A 158 -17.85 -18.25 4.68
N ARG A 159 -18.92 -18.24 5.48
CA ARG A 159 -19.54 -19.44 6.08
C ARG A 159 -20.90 -19.66 5.44
N MET A 160 -21.26 -20.93 5.23
CA MET A 160 -22.65 -21.30 4.95
C MET A 160 -23.49 -20.93 6.17
N ALA A 161 -24.58 -20.20 5.93
CA ALA A 161 -25.58 -19.90 6.95
C ALA A 161 -26.42 -21.15 7.24
#